data_AF-A0A2V7SU34-F1
#
_entry.id   AF-A0A2V7SU34-F1
#
_cell.length_a   1.000
_cell.length_b   1.000
_cell.length_c   1.000
_cell.angle_alpha   90.00
_cell.angle_beta   90.00
_cell.angle_gamma   90.00
#
_symmetry.space_group_name_H-M   'P 1'
#
loop_
_entity.id
_entity.type
_entity.pdbx_description
1 polymer ?
#
loop_
_entity_poly.entity_id
_entity_poly.type
_entity_poly.pdbx_seq_one_letter_code
_entity_poly.pdbx_strand_id
1 'polypeptide(L)'
;MSDEAALIARPRDTRSSVAGFGALAAGIAWVAWAVLNTRTHGGLDAGAGAVGEPLARVGALLMVAWNVLLLPAALTLGDELAPRARERMRVATIAGIASLLFWAIGGATRTITPTLEVTYIALSAVWWGGIGLTIRAERPWFGTFTLVLAAFAAWDAFLTAFVSVPFSLYLTAAPKLPLSIIWDFSLAFELLRSRRH
;
A
#
# COMPACT_ATOMS: atom_id res chain seq x y z
N MET A 1 29.45 38.37 3.94
CA MET A 1 29.23 37.24 4.85
C MET A 1 27.75 36.89 4.94
N SER A 2 27.07 36.60 3.82
CA SER A 2 25.60 36.56 3.81
C SER A 2 24.97 35.64 2.75
N ASP A 3 25.56 34.49 2.45
CA ASP A 3 24.88 33.49 1.60
C ASP A 3 25.21 32.02 1.96
N GLU A 4 26.39 31.72 2.52
CA GLU A 4 26.73 30.32 2.89
C GLU A 4 25.97 29.80 4.12
N ALA A 5 25.58 30.67 5.05
CA ALA A 5 24.83 30.25 6.25
C ALA A 5 23.36 29.84 5.94
N ALA A 6 22.81 30.30 4.82
CA ALA A 6 21.45 29.94 4.38
C ALA A 6 21.41 28.58 3.65
N LEU A 7 22.57 28.07 3.20
CA LEU A 7 22.71 26.78 2.52
C LEU A 7 22.86 25.59 3.49
N ILE A 8 23.11 25.84 4.78
CA ILE A 8 23.43 24.80 5.78
C ILE A 8 22.18 24.28 6.53
N ALA A 9 21.02 24.94 6.40
CA ALA A 9 19.81 24.55 7.11
C ALA A 9 18.55 24.66 6.24
N ARG A 10 18.53 24.00 5.07
CA ARG A 10 17.22 23.51 4.61
C ARG A 10 16.80 22.47 5.65
N PRO A 11 15.70 22.66 6.40
CA PRO A 11 15.23 21.63 7.32
C PRO A 11 15.10 20.35 6.49
N ARG A 12 15.89 19.33 6.85
CA ARG A 12 15.78 17.99 6.27
C ARG A 12 14.30 17.70 6.19
N ASP A 13 13.77 17.41 5.00
CA ASP A 13 12.34 17.24 4.84
C ASP A 13 11.91 16.02 5.66
N THR A 14 11.47 16.28 6.90
CA THR A 14 11.22 15.28 7.93
C THR A 14 10.01 14.45 7.51
N ARG A 15 9.08 15.06 6.76
CA ARG A 15 7.88 14.42 6.22
C ARG A 15 8.23 13.32 5.22
N SER A 16 9.08 13.60 4.23
CA SER A 16 9.55 12.60 3.25
C SER A 16 10.28 11.45 3.91
N SER A 17 11.03 11.72 5.00
CA SER A 17 11.70 10.68 5.76
C SER A 17 10.74 9.76 6.48
N VAL A 18 9.79 10.32 7.22
CA VAL A 18 8.80 9.53 7.95
C VAL A 18 7.97 8.71 6.97
N ALA A 19 7.61 9.30 5.83
CA ALA A 19 6.92 8.62 4.75
C ALA A 19 7.73 7.48 4.13
N GLY A 20 8.98 7.72 3.75
CA GLY A 20 9.85 6.72 3.16
C GLY A 20 10.19 5.57 4.12
N PHE A 21 10.51 5.88 5.38
CA PHE A 21 10.74 4.85 6.41
C PHE A 21 9.44 4.12 6.79
N GLY A 22 8.30 4.81 6.77
CA GLY A 22 6.98 4.21 6.94
C GLY A 22 6.69 3.17 5.86
N ALA A 23 6.87 3.53 4.58
CA ALA A 23 6.72 2.61 3.46
C ALA A 23 7.71 1.43 3.54
N LEU A 24 8.96 1.67 3.94
CA LEU A 24 9.94 0.59 4.13
C LEU A 24 9.51 -0.38 5.24
N ALA A 25 9.12 0.14 6.40
CA ALA A 25 8.67 -0.66 7.52
C ALA A 25 7.37 -1.41 7.21
N ALA A 26 6.47 -0.79 6.43
CA ALA A 26 5.30 -1.46 5.90
C ALA A 26 5.70 -2.67 5.04
N GLY A 27 6.55 -2.49 4.04
CA GLY A 27 7.01 -3.59 3.18
C GLY A 27 7.63 -4.75 3.98
N ILE A 28 8.38 -4.45 5.05
CA ILE A 28 8.92 -5.46 5.97
C ILE A 28 7.80 -6.20 6.71
N ALA A 29 6.81 -5.47 7.26
CA ALA A 29 5.66 -6.08 7.93
C ALA A 29 4.87 -7.00 6.99
N TRP A 30 4.72 -6.59 5.72
CA TRP A 30 4.03 -7.36 4.69
C TRP A 30 4.77 -8.64 4.32
N VAL A 31 6.09 -8.56 4.13
CA VAL A 31 6.93 -9.74 3.91
C VAL A 31 6.87 -10.69 5.10
N ALA A 32 6.98 -10.17 6.34
CA ALA A 32 6.89 -10.99 7.54
C ALA A 32 5.54 -11.72 7.62
N TRP A 33 4.44 -11.02 7.33
CA TRP A 33 3.11 -11.60 7.26
C TRP A 33 3.03 -12.71 6.20
N ALA A 34 3.48 -12.43 4.97
CA ALA A 34 3.43 -13.37 3.85
C ALA A 34 4.24 -14.64 4.13
N VAL A 35 5.43 -14.51 4.75
CA VAL A 35 6.27 -15.65 5.13
C VAL A 35 5.58 -16.51 6.20
N LEU A 36 4.99 -15.89 7.22
CA LEU A 36 4.24 -16.61 8.25
C LEU A 36 2.99 -17.29 7.67
N ASN A 37 2.26 -16.60 6.80
CA ASN A 37 1.06 -17.16 6.17
C ASN A 37 1.42 -18.34 5.26
N THR A 38 2.52 -18.26 4.52
CA THR A 38 3.03 -19.37 3.70
C THR A 38 3.38 -20.58 4.57
N ARG A 39 4.09 -20.37 5.69
CA ARG A 39 4.46 -21.46 6.63
C ARG A 39 3.26 -22.10 7.32
N THR A 40 2.15 -21.37 7.41
CA THR A 40 0.89 -21.85 7.98
C THR A 40 -0.10 -22.31 6.91
N HIS A 41 0.32 -22.41 5.64
CA HIS A 41 -0.51 -22.81 4.50
C HIS A 41 -1.79 -21.98 4.35
N GLY A 42 -1.71 -20.65 4.54
CA GLY A 42 -2.87 -19.76 4.52
C GLY A 42 -3.61 -19.67 5.86
N GLY A 43 -3.08 -20.27 6.91
CA GLY A 43 -3.75 -20.35 8.21
C GLY A 43 -3.94 -18.98 8.90
N LEU A 44 -3.18 -17.94 8.55
CA LEU A 44 -3.42 -16.60 9.12
C LEU A 44 -4.73 -16.00 8.58
N ASP A 45 -5.08 -16.29 7.32
CA ASP A 45 -6.35 -15.85 6.73
C ASP A 45 -7.54 -16.63 7.30
N ALA A 46 -7.34 -17.91 7.64
CA ALA A 46 -8.34 -18.75 8.28
C ALA A 46 -8.57 -18.44 9.78
N GLY A 47 -7.68 -17.66 10.40
CA GLY A 47 -7.82 -17.17 11.78
C GLY A 47 -7.42 -18.18 12.86
N ALA A 48 -7.78 -17.85 14.12
CA ALA A 48 -7.28 -18.54 15.31
C ALA A 48 -7.59 -20.05 15.37
N GLY A 49 -8.67 -20.50 14.71
CA GLY A 49 -9.00 -21.92 14.61
C GLY A 49 -7.98 -22.74 13.83
N ALA A 50 -7.25 -22.12 12.89
CA ALA A 50 -6.26 -22.80 12.06
C ALA A 50 -4.84 -22.76 12.63
N VAL A 51 -4.46 -21.66 13.30
CA VAL A 51 -3.06 -21.38 13.70
C VAL A 51 -2.87 -21.12 15.20
N GLY A 52 -3.95 -21.13 15.98
CA GLY A 52 -3.95 -20.73 17.38
C GLY A 52 -4.00 -19.21 17.57
N GLU A 53 -4.54 -18.80 18.72
CA GLU A 53 -4.80 -17.38 19.04
C GLU A 53 -3.53 -16.50 19.02
N PRO A 54 -2.37 -16.92 19.57
CA PRO A 54 -1.17 -16.07 19.55
C PRO A 54 -0.69 -15.75 18.14
N LEU A 55 -0.66 -16.76 17.25
CA LEU A 55 -0.15 -16.58 15.89
C LEU A 55 -1.15 -15.81 15.02
N ALA A 56 -2.45 -16.03 15.20
CA ALA A 56 -3.49 -15.23 14.55
C ALA A 56 -3.41 -13.74 14.95
N ARG A 57 -3.08 -13.42 16.22
CA ARG A 57 -2.84 -12.04 16.66
C ARG A 57 -1.61 -11.43 15.99
N VAL A 58 -0.51 -12.16 15.88
CA VAL A 58 0.69 -11.70 15.16
C VAL A 58 0.36 -11.40 13.70
N GLY A 59 -0.38 -12.28 13.03
CA GLY A 59 -0.87 -12.07 11.66
C GLY A 59 -1.68 -10.77 11.53
N ALA A 60 -2.69 -10.58 12.39
CA ALA A 60 -3.50 -9.36 12.40
C ALA A 60 -2.66 -8.10 12.66
N LEU A 61 -1.72 -8.16 13.62
CA LEU A 61 -0.84 -7.02 13.93
C LEU A 61 0.05 -6.63 12.75
N LEU A 62 0.63 -7.60 12.04
CA LEU A 62 1.47 -7.32 10.86
C LEU A 62 0.65 -6.73 9.71
N MET A 63 -0.57 -7.22 9.49
CA MET A 63 -1.50 -6.67 8.49
C MET A 63 -1.91 -5.24 8.84
N VAL A 64 -2.24 -4.96 10.11
CA VAL A 64 -2.54 -3.61 10.59
C VAL A 64 -1.32 -2.70 10.46
N ALA A 65 -0.14 -3.17 10.86
CA ALA A 65 1.10 -2.42 10.78
C ALA A 65 1.41 -2.02 9.33
N TRP A 66 1.30 -2.94 8.37
CA TRP A 66 1.48 -2.64 6.96
C TRP A 66 0.58 -1.49 6.49
N ASN A 67 -0.72 -1.58 6.78
CA ASN A 67 -1.69 -0.56 6.37
C ASN A 67 -1.42 0.81 7.02
N VAL A 68 -1.17 0.85 8.33
CA VAL A 68 -1.00 2.09 9.09
C VAL A 68 0.33 2.77 8.75
N LEU A 69 1.41 1.99 8.59
CA LEU A 69 2.74 2.51 8.28
C LEU A 69 2.84 3.09 6.86
N LEU A 70 1.93 2.70 5.94
CA LEU A 70 1.80 3.31 4.61
C LEU A 70 1.09 4.67 4.59
N LEU A 71 0.29 5.01 5.63
CA LEU A 71 -0.49 6.25 5.63
C LEU A 71 0.37 7.52 5.43
N PRO A 72 1.52 7.70 6.11
CA PRO A 72 2.37 8.86 5.86
C PRO A 72 2.88 8.93 4.41
N ALA A 73 3.15 7.78 3.79
CA ALA A 73 3.56 7.70 2.39
C ALA A 73 2.42 8.09 1.44
N ALA A 74 1.20 7.62 1.70
CA ALA A 74 0.02 7.98 0.93
C ALA A 74 -0.29 9.50 0.98
N LEU A 75 -0.05 10.13 2.13
CA LEU A 75 -0.27 11.56 2.34
C LEU A 75 0.80 12.44 1.66
N THR A 76 2.06 12.01 1.64
CA THR A 76 3.18 12.79 1.09
C THR A 76 3.33 12.66 -0.43
N LEU A 77 2.86 11.55 -1.00
CA LEU A 77 2.88 11.25 -2.43
C LEU A 77 2.36 12.41 -3.30
N GLY A 78 1.23 13.01 -2.92
CA GLY A 78 0.59 14.08 -3.68
C GLY A 78 1.35 15.40 -3.70
N ASP A 79 1.98 15.75 -2.58
CA ASP A 79 2.70 17.02 -2.43
C ASP A 79 4.12 16.94 -3.03
N GLU A 80 4.78 15.78 -2.95
CA GLU A 80 6.17 15.63 -3.39
C GLU A 80 6.32 15.15 -4.83
N LEU A 81 5.49 14.20 -5.27
CA LEU A 81 5.70 13.51 -6.56
C LEU A 81 4.84 14.05 -7.70
N ALA A 82 3.84 14.90 -7.42
CA ALA A 82 3.00 15.51 -8.45
C ALA A 82 2.40 16.86 -8.02
N PRO A 83 3.22 17.87 -7.68
CA PRO A 83 2.74 19.15 -7.15
C PRO A 83 1.82 19.91 -8.12
N ARG A 84 1.91 19.63 -9.43
CA ARG A 84 1.06 20.23 -10.48
C ARG A 84 -0.32 19.58 -10.62
N ALA A 85 -0.57 18.45 -9.94
CA ALA A 85 -1.79 17.66 -10.08
C ALA A 85 -2.44 17.34 -8.71
N ARG A 86 -2.34 18.27 -7.75
CA ARG A 86 -2.80 18.06 -6.36
C ARG A 86 -4.25 17.61 -6.24
N GLU A 87 -5.17 18.16 -7.03
CA GLU A 87 -6.59 17.79 -6.93
C GLU A 87 -6.82 16.31 -7.25
N ARG A 88 -6.20 15.83 -8.33
CA ARG A 88 -6.25 14.43 -8.73
C ARG A 88 -5.60 13.53 -7.69
N MET A 89 -4.44 13.94 -7.17
CA MET A 89 -3.74 13.22 -6.11
C MET A 89 -4.56 13.19 -4.82
N ARG A 90 -5.30 14.24 -4.48
CA ARG A 90 -6.15 14.29 -3.28
C ARG A 90 -7.22 13.20 -3.31
N VAL A 91 -7.89 13.02 -4.44
CA VAL A 91 -8.90 11.95 -4.60
C VAL A 91 -8.24 10.57 -4.47
N ALA A 92 -7.09 10.36 -5.13
CA ALA A 92 -6.35 9.11 -5.04
C ALA A 92 -5.90 8.83 -3.60
N THR A 93 -5.36 9.83 -2.90
CA THR A 93 -4.92 9.72 -1.49
C THR A 93 -6.09 9.43 -0.56
N ILE A 94 -7.26 10.07 -0.73
CA ILE A 94 -8.45 9.76 0.07
C ILE A 94 -8.88 8.30 -0.14
N ALA A 95 -8.92 7.83 -1.39
CA ALA A 95 -9.23 6.44 -1.70
C ALA A 95 -8.21 5.48 -1.07
N GLY A 96 -6.92 5.82 -1.13
CA GLY A 96 -5.84 5.04 -0.52
C GLY A 96 -5.97 4.96 1.00
N ILE A 97 -6.20 6.08 1.67
CA ILE A 97 -6.40 6.12 3.13
C ILE A 97 -7.62 5.30 3.51
N ALA A 98 -8.75 5.47 2.81
CA ALA A 98 -9.97 4.70 3.09
C ALA A 98 -9.73 3.19 2.90
N SER A 99 -9.06 2.80 1.82
CA SER A 99 -8.64 1.41 1.56
C SER A 99 -7.81 0.84 2.71
N LEU A 100 -6.73 1.55 3.10
CA LEU A 100 -5.81 1.11 4.14
C LEU A 100 -6.52 0.99 5.49
N LEU A 101 -7.37 1.95 5.84
CA LEU A 101 -8.13 1.93 7.09
C LEU A 101 -9.17 0.81 7.12
N PHE A 102 -9.90 0.59 6.03
CA PHE A 102 -10.88 -0.51 5.97
C PHE A 102 -10.23 -1.87 6.11
N TRP A 103 -9.08 -2.08 5.46
CA TRP A 103 -8.37 -3.34 5.61
C TRP A 103 -7.76 -3.48 7.01
N ALA A 104 -7.15 -2.42 7.55
CA ALA A 104 -6.63 -2.43 8.91
C ALA A 104 -7.71 -2.73 9.95
N ILE A 105 -8.87 -2.07 9.86
CA ILE A 105 -9.99 -2.30 10.77
C ILE A 105 -10.49 -3.73 10.61
N GLY A 106 -10.80 -4.18 9.38
CA GLY A 106 -11.28 -5.52 9.11
C GLY A 106 -10.34 -6.62 9.62
N GLY A 107 -9.02 -6.42 9.45
CA GLY A 107 -7.99 -7.32 9.98
C GLY A 107 -7.90 -7.29 11.50
N ALA A 108 -7.94 -6.11 12.11
CA ALA A 108 -7.88 -5.94 13.57
C ALA A 108 -9.09 -6.55 14.29
N THR A 109 -10.28 -6.36 13.73
CA THR A 109 -11.54 -6.88 14.29
C THR A 109 -11.83 -8.32 13.85
N ARG A 110 -11.10 -8.84 12.87
CA ARG A 110 -11.36 -10.14 12.22
C ARG A 110 -12.78 -10.22 11.62
N THR A 111 -13.26 -9.11 11.05
CA THR A 111 -14.62 -8.99 10.48
C THR A 111 -14.60 -8.56 9.02
N ILE A 112 -13.67 -9.09 8.23
CA ILE A 112 -13.66 -8.84 6.78
C ILE A 112 -14.89 -9.54 6.18
N THR A 113 -15.91 -8.75 5.86
CA THR A 113 -17.08 -9.21 5.11
C THR A 113 -16.78 -9.15 3.61
N PRO A 114 -17.48 -9.92 2.76
CA PRO A 114 -17.28 -9.85 1.31
C PRO A 114 -17.43 -8.43 0.75
N THR A 115 -18.42 -7.67 1.24
CA THR A 115 -18.62 -6.28 0.84
C THR A 115 -17.46 -5.39 1.25
N LEU A 116 -16.94 -5.55 2.47
CA LEU A 116 -15.79 -4.77 2.94
C LEU A 116 -14.54 -5.11 2.11
N GLU A 117 -14.34 -6.38 1.81
CA GLU A 117 -13.25 -6.89 0.98
C GLU A 117 -13.23 -6.25 -0.41
N VAL A 118 -14.34 -6.35 -1.14
CA VAL A 118 -14.49 -5.72 -2.45
C VAL A 118 -14.25 -4.21 -2.36
N THR A 119 -14.78 -3.57 -1.32
CA THR A 119 -14.69 -2.11 -1.15
C THR A 119 -13.25 -1.65 -0.99
N TYR A 120 -12.46 -2.24 -0.07
CA TYR A 120 -11.08 -1.79 0.10
C TYR A 120 -10.21 -2.15 -1.11
N ILE A 121 -10.43 -3.30 -1.76
CA ILE A 121 -9.66 -3.67 -2.95
C ILE A 121 -9.97 -2.68 -4.10
N ALA A 122 -11.24 -2.35 -4.33
CA ALA A 122 -11.62 -1.39 -5.37
C ALA A 122 -11.04 0.01 -5.09
N LEU A 123 -11.04 0.45 -3.82
CA LEU A 123 -10.42 1.71 -3.42
C LEU A 123 -8.90 1.69 -3.63
N SER A 124 -8.22 0.57 -3.38
CA SER A 124 -6.79 0.41 -3.69
C SER A 124 -6.51 0.54 -5.20
N ALA A 125 -7.39 0.01 -6.05
CA ALA A 125 -7.27 0.14 -7.50
C ALA A 125 -7.41 1.61 -7.94
N VAL A 126 -8.37 2.34 -7.37
CA VAL A 126 -8.53 3.78 -7.62
C VAL A 126 -7.31 4.56 -7.12
N TRP A 127 -6.79 4.22 -5.95
CA TRP A 127 -5.61 4.85 -5.37
C TRP A 127 -4.38 4.68 -6.26
N TRP A 128 -3.98 3.43 -6.54
CA TRP A 128 -2.83 3.14 -7.39
C TRP A 128 -3.04 3.65 -8.82
N GLY A 129 -4.24 3.51 -9.39
CA GLY A 129 -4.56 4.01 -10.72
C GLY A 129 -4.42 5.53 -10.81
N GLY A 130 -4.93 6.24 -9.81
CA GLY A 130 -4.84 7.69 -9.69
C GLY A 130 -3.39 8.17 -9.56
N ILE A 131 -2.60 7.54 -8.68
CA ILE A 131 -1.16 7.84 -8.54
C ILE A 131 -0.45 7.57 -9.85
N GLY A 132 -0.56 6.34 -10.37
CA GLY A 132 0.20 5.87 -11.51
C GLY A 132 -0.04 6.74 -12.75
N LEU A 133 -1.29 7.08 -13.06
CA LEU A 133 -1.61 7.97 -14.18
C LEU A 133 -1.09 9.39 -13.98
N THR A 134 -0.95 9.85 -12.74
CA THR A 134 -0.51 11.21 -12.44
C THR A 134 1.01 11.34 -12.55
N ILE A 135 1.75 10.39 -11.97
CA ILE A 135 3.21 10.48 -11.91
C ILE A 135 3.91 9.89 -13.14
N ARG A 136 3.21 9.14 -14.02
CA ARG A 136 3.82 8.45 -15.16
C ARG A 136 4.60 9.37 -16.11
N ALA A 137 4.20 10.62 -16.27
CA ALA A 137 4.92 11.57 -17.12
C ALA A 137 6.32 11.91 -16.56
N GLU A 138 6.43 12.01 -15.24
CA GLU A 138 7.67 12.41 -14.55
C GLU A 138 8.51 11.20 -14.11
N ARG A 139 7.85 10.10 -13.77
CA ARG A 139 8.41 8.84 -13.26
C ARG A 139 7.83 7.67 -14.06
N PRO A 140 8.22 7.48 -15.34
CA PRO A 140 7.55 6.55 -16.24
C PRO A 140 7.59 5.10 -15.76
N TRP A 141 8.72 4.65 -15.21
CA TRP A 141 8.84 3.31 -14.66
C TRP A 141 7.91 3.10 -13.46
N PHE A 142 8.04 3.92 -12.42
CA PHE A 142 7.26 3.78 -11.18
C PHE A 142 5.76 4.02 -11.42
N GLY A 143 5.40 5.00 -12.24
CA GLY A 143 4.02 5.26 -12.64
C GLY A 143 3.40 4.10 -13.43
N THR A 144 4.13 3.53 -14.41
CA THR A 144 3.65 2.38 -15.18
C THR A 144 3.51 1.14 -14.29
N PHE A 145 4.50 0.88 -13.44
CA PHE A 145 4.45 -0.21 -12.46
C PHE A 145 3.24 -0.07 -11.52
N THR A 146 2.99 1.14 -11.01
CA THR A 146 1.82 1.42 -10.16
C THR A 146 0.50 1.18 -10.92
N LEU A 147 0.44 1.47 -12.23
CA LEU A 147 -0.74 1.17 -13.05
C LEU A 147 -0.96 -0.32 -13.26
N VAL A 148 0.10 -1.09 -13.44
CA VAL A 148 0.01 -2.55 -13.52
C VAL A 148 -0.55 -3.11 -12.21
N LEU A 149 -0.04 -2.65 -11.07
CA LEU A 149 -0.58 -3.02 -9.75
C LEU A 149 -2.07 -2.63 -9.62
N ALA A 150 -2.45 -1.42 -10.05
CA ALA A 150 -3.84 -0.97 -10.06
C ALA A 150 -4.75 -1.87 -10.90
N ALA A 151 -4.27 -2.34 -12.06
CA ALA A 151 -5.02 -3.24 -12.92
C ALA A 151 -5.26 -4.60 -12.25
N PHE A 152 -4.25 -5.17 -11.59
CA PHE A 152 -4.42 -6.40 -10.81
C PHE A 152 -5.37 -6.22 -9.63
N ALA A 153 -5.29 -5.09 -8.93
CA ALA A 153 -6.23 -4.77 -7.85
C ALA A 153 -7.67 -4.60 -8.37
N ALA A 154 -7.87 -3.93 -9.51
CA ALA A 154 -9.19 -3.80 -10.12
C ALA A 154 -9.75 -5.16 -10.55
N TRP A 155 -8.90 -6.01 -11.13
CA TRP A 155 -9.27 -7.36 -11.52
C TRP A 155 -9.63 -8.22 -10.30
N ASP A 156 -8.86 -8.12 -9.23
CA ASP A 156 -9.16 -8.79 -7.97
C ASP A 156 -10.48 -8.33 -7.36
N ALA A 157 -10.73 -7.02 -7.26
CA ALA A 157 -12.00 -6.48 -6.78
C ALA A 157 -13.18 -6.98 -7.62
N PHE A 158 -12.99 -7.03 -8.95
CA PHE A 158 -13.98 -7.57 -9.86
C PHE A 158 -14.28 -9.04 -9.55
N LEU A 159 -13.26 -9.89 -9.45
CA LEU A 159 -13.45 -11.31 -9.14
C LEU A 159 -14.12 -11.52 -7.77
N THR A 160 -13.65 -10.81 -6.74
CA THR A 160 -14.18 -10.89 -5.36
C THR A 160 -15.63 -10.41 -5.26
N ALA A 161 -16.09 -9.57 -6.18
CA ALA A 161 -17.48 -9.12 -6.21
C ALA A 161 -18.48 -10.23 -6.61
N PHE A 162 -18.00 -11.34 -7.19
CA PHE A 162 -18.84 -12.47 -7.57
C PHE A 162 -18.83 -13.57 -6.51
N VAL A 163 -20.00 -14.13 -6.23
CA VAL A 163 -20.21 -15.16 -5.20
C VAL A 163 -19.52 -16.50 -5.53
N SER A 164 -19.30 -16.80 -6.81
CA SER A 164 -18.70 -18.06 -7.25
C SER A 164 -17.75 -17.85 -8.43
N VAL A 165 -16.48 -17.67 -8.11
CA VAL A 165 -15.40 -17.60 -9.10
C VAL A 165 -14.49 -18.82 -8.88
N PRO A 166 -14.21 -19.61 -9.94
CA PRO A 166 -13.24 -20.70 -9.86
C PRO A 166 -11.91 -20.21 -9.29
N PHE A 167 -11.30 -20.98 -8.37
CA PHE A 167 -10.02 -20.63 -7.76
C PHE A 167 -8.92 -20.33 -8.79
N SER A 168 -8.92 -21.03 -9.93
CA SER A 168 -8.01 -20.78 -11.04
C SER A 168 -8.08 -19.36 -11.62
N LEU A 169 -9.25 -18.72 -11.58
CA LEU A 169 -9.39 -17.32 -11.98
C LEU A 169 -8.85 -16.39 -10.90
N TYR A 170 -9.03 -16.68 -9.61
CA TYR A 170 -8.39 -15.90 -8.53
C TYR A 170 -6.85 -15.91 -8.62
N LEU A 171 -6.25 -17.00 -9.11
CA LEU A 171 -4.80 -17.07 -9.36
C LEU A 171 -4.31 -16.02 -10.37
N THR A 172 -5.18 -15.55 -11.28
CA THR A 172 -4.82 -14.50 -12.24
C THR A 172 -4.75 -13.11 -11.59
N ALA A 173 -5.40 -12.91 -10.45
CA ALA A 173 -5.30 -11.71 -9.61
C ALA A 173 -4.21 -11.80 -8.55
N ALA A 174 -3.75 -13.02 -8.21
CA ALA A 174 -2.73 -13.29 -7.20
C ALA A 174 -1.44 -12.44 -7.32
N PRO A 175 -0.95 -12.05 -8.52
CA PRO A 175 0.20 -11.17 -8.62
C PRO A 175 0.08 -9.84 -7.87
N LYS A 176 -1.13 -9.36 -7.54
CA LYS A 176 -1.32 -8.13 -6.75
C LYS A 176 -0.50 -8.12 -5.46
N LEU A 177 -0.39 -9.27 -4.77
CA LEU A 177 0.22 -9.38 -3.44
C LEU A 177 1.75 -9.20 -3.51
N PRO A 178 2.49 -9.95 -4.34
CA PRO A 178 3.92 -9.68 -4.50
C PRO A 178 4.20 -8.33 -5.15
N LEU A 179 3.33 -7.86 -6.05
CA LEU A 179 3.49 -6.53 -6.66
C LEU A 179 3.31 -5.41 -5.62
N SER A 180 2.41 -5.54 -4.64
CA SER A 180 2.27 -4.55 -3.57
C SER A 180 3.50 -4.50 -2.67
N ILE A 181 4.13 -5.66 -2.37
CA ILE A 181 5.43 -5.70 -1.66
C ILE A 181 6.48 -4.88 -2.43
N ILE A 182 6.64 -5.16 -3.72
CA ILE A 182 7.62 -4.46 -4.56
C ILE A 182 7.29 -2.96 -4.61
N TRP A 183 6.00 -2.60 -4.62
CA TRP A 183 5.55 -1.23 -4.60
C TRP A 183 5.90 -0.49 -3.31
N ASP A 184 5.75 -1.10 -2.14
CA ASP A 184 6.12 -0.49 -0.86
C ASP A 184 7.60 -0.10 -0.84
N PHE A 185 8.48 -1.01 -1.26
CA PHE A 185 9.91 -0.76 -1.33
C PHE A 185 10.27 0.27 -2.42
N SER A 186 9.59 0.23 -3.57
CA SER A 186 9.80 1.21 -4.64
C SER A 186 9.37 2.61 -4.21
N LEU A 187 8.25 2.72 -3.51
CA LEU A 187 7.76 3.97 -2.94
C LEU A 187 8.72 4.50 -1.88
N ALA A 188 9.18 3.64 -0.97
CA ALA A 188 10.19 3.99 0.03
C ALA A 188 11.46 4.54 -0.64
N PHE A 189 11.93 3.90 -1.71
CA PHE A 189 13.09 4.35 -2.48
C PHE A 189 12.85 5.73 -3.12
N GLU A 190 11.72 5.95 -3.80
CA GLU A 190 11.41 7.23 -4.43
C GLU A 190 11.31 8.38 -3.41
N LEU A 191 10.67 8.15 -2.26
CA LEU A 191 10.53 9.15 -1.18
C LEU A 191 11.84 9.43 -0.42
N LEU A 192 12.69 8.41 -0.23
CA LEU A 192 14.00 8.61 0.38
C LEU A 192 15.00 9.24 -0.60
N ARG A 193 14.79 9.08 -1.91
CA ARG A 193 15.59 9.70 -2.97
C ARG A 193 15.19 11.15 -3.23
N SER A 194 13.89 11.48 -3.22
CA SER A 194 13.39 12.86 -3.43
C SER A 194 14.08 13.86 -2.51
N ARG A 195 14.45 13.41 -1.30
CA ARG A 195 15.27 14.12 -0.30
C ARG A 195 16.63 14.66 -0.77
N ARG A 196 17.23 14.08 -1.81
CA ARG A 196 18.60 14.38 -2.24
C ARG A 196 18.70 15.49 -3.28
N HIS A 197 17.56 15.97 -3.80
CA HIS A 197 17.47 17.00 -4.83
C HIS A 197 16.67 18.20 -4.30
#